data_AF-A0A658K475-F1
#
_entry.id   AF-A0A658K475-F1
#
_cell.length_a   1.000
_cell.length_b   1.000
_cell.length_c   1.000
_cell.angle_alpha   90.00
_cell.angle_beta   90.00
_cell.angle_gamma   90.00
#
_symmetry.space_group_name_H-M   'P 1'
#
loop_
_entity.id
_entity.type
_entity.pdbx_description
1 polymer ?
#
loop_
_entity_poly.entity_id
_entity_poly.type
_entity_poly.pdbx_seq_one_letter_code
_entity_poly.pdbx_strand_id
1 'polypeptide(L)'
;MTGFEVESSVLRPPARLHEGFAELAHAVGGELGLSTADSMTVAGHDAISMNRHYPVCLLFIPSSNGVSHNEAEYTNDQDMRNGLRMLTGLLYRACTSSASFR
;
A
#
# COMPACT_ATOMS: atom_id res chain seq x y z
N MET A 1 -11.26 -16.43 38.54
CA MET A 1 -11.77 -15.26 37.80
C MET A 1 -10.57 -14.57 37.20
N THR A 2 -10.49 -14.46 35.87
CA THR A 2 -9.35 -13.82 35.20
C THR A 2 -9.64 -12.33 35.07
N GLY A 3 -8.73 -11.47 35.55
CA GLY A 3 -8.79 -10.01 35.37
C GLY A 3 -7.79 -9.55 34.32
N PHE A 4 -7.98 -8.35 33.78
CA PHE A 4 -7.02 -7.67 32.92
C PHE A 4 -6.92 -6.19 33.33
N GLU A 5 -5.73 -5.61 33.13
CA GLU A 5 -5.46 -4.18 33.31
C GLU A 5 -4.83 -3.66 32.01
N VAL A 6 -5.28 -2.49 31.55
CA VAL A 6 -4.72 -1.84 30.37
C VAL A 6 -3.55 -0.99 30.80
N GLU A 7 -2.32 -1.43 30.51
CA GLU A 7 -1.11 -0.68 30.89
C GLU A 7 -0.89 0.58 30.04
N SER A 8 -1.33 0.59 28.78
CA SER A 8 -1.20 1.78 27.91
C SER A 8 -2.16 1.77 26.71
N SER A 9 -2.39 2.97 26.16
CA SER A 9 -3.07 3.18 24.88
C SER A 9 -2.37 4.29 24.11
N VAL A 10 -2.14 4.11 22.82
CA VAL A 10 -1.41 5.08 21.99
C VAL A 10 -2.21 5.40 20.72
N LEU A 11 -2.37 6.70 20.44
CA LEU A 11 -2.88 7.18 19.16
C LEU A 11 -1.70 7.50 18.23
N ARG A 12 -1.80 7.07 16.97
CA ARG A 12 -0.83 7.40 15.93
C ARG A 12 -1.41 8.51 15.04
N PRO A 13 -0.70 9.62 14.84
CA PRO A 13 -1.17 10.64 13.89
C PRO A 13 -1.17 10.05 12.46
N PRO A 14 -2.09 10.51 11.59
CA PRO A 14 -2.06 10.13 10.18
C PRO A 14 -0.75 10.60 9.55
N ALA A 15 -0.20 9.78 8.66
CA ALA A 15 1.04 10.08 7.95
C ALA A 15 0.78 10.00 6.44
N ARG A 16 1.34 10.96 5.69
CA ARG A 16 1.43 10.83 4.23
C ARG A 16 2.61 9.91 3.90
N LEU A 17 2.40 9.09 2.87
CA LEU A 17 3.49 8.28 2.29
C LEU A 17 4.24 9.12 1.25
N HIS A 18 5.31 8.57 0.69
CA HIS A 18 6.23 9.33 -0.17
C HIS A 18 5.59 9.75 -1.50
N GLU A 19 5.44 11.05 -1.74
CA GLU A 19 4.75 11.61 -2.91
C GLU A 19 5.39 11.15 -4.23
N GLY A 20 6.71 11.15 -4.33
CA GLY A 20 7.39 10.70 -5.55
C GLY A 20 7.11 9.22 -5.90
N PHE A 21 6.85 8.37 -4.89
CA PHE A 21 6.45 6.99 -5.18
C PHE A 21 5.00 6.88 -5.61
N ALA A 22 4.11 7.72 -5.08
CA ALA A 22 2.73 7.79 -5.54
C ALA A 22 2.67 8.27 -7.01
N GLU A 23 3.44 9.31 -7.36
CA GLU A 23 3.56 9.77 -8.75
C GLU A 23 4.11 8.69 -9.67
N LEU A 24 5.17 7.98 -9.25
CA LEU A 24 5.71 6.86 -10.01
C LEU A 24 4.67 5.74 -10.19
N ALA A 25 3.88 5.45 -9.15
CA ALA A 25 2.79 4.49 -9.25
C ALA A 25 1.74 4.96 -10.27
N HIS A 26 1.31 6.21 -10.27
CA HIS A 26 0.37 6.70 -11.28
C HIS A 26 0.94 6.60 -12.70
N ALA A 27 2.21 6.95 -12.90
CA ALA A 27 2.87 6.83 -14.20
C ALA A 27 2.91 5.37 -14.69
N VAL A 28 3.33 4.43 -13.84
CA VAL A 28 3.35 2.99 -14.17
C VAL A 28 1.94 2.47 -14.47
N GLY A 29 0.93 2.92 -13.73
CA GLY A 29 -0.47 2.55 -13.95
C GLY A 29 -0.93 2.97 -15.34
N GLY A 30 -0.65 4.22 -15.72
CA GLY A 30 -0.93 4.75 -17.05
C GLY A 30 -0.26 3.96 -18.18
N GLU A 31 1.02 3.60 -18.02
CA GLU A 31 1.76 2.81 -19.01
C GLU A 31 1.24 1.36 -19.14
N LEU A 32 0.73 0.80 -18.05
CA LEU A 32 0.08 -0.53 -18.05
C LEU A 32 -1.38 -0.49 -18.52
N GLY A 33 -1.95 0.70 -18.76
CA GLY A 33 -3.36 0.89 -19.11
C GLY A 33 -4.32 0.59 -17.96
N LEU A 34 -3.85 0.72 -16.71
CA LEU A 34 -4.64 0.48 -15.50
C LEU A 34 -5.20 1.79 -14.95
N SER A 35 -6.46 1.77 -14.49
CA SER A 35 -7.03 2.87 -13.72
C SER A 35 -6.39 2.90 -12.32
N THR A 36 -5.94 4.07 -11.89
CA THR A 36 -5.32 4.27 -10.57
C THR A 36 -5.98 5.46 -9.87
N ALA A 37 -6.09 5.39 -8.55
CA ALA A 37 -6.63 6.46 -7.71
C ALA A 37 -5.94 6.43 -6.35
N ASP A 38 -5.87 7.59 -5.70
CA ASP A 38 -5.38 7.69 -4.34
C ASP A 38 -6.35 7.02 -3.35
N SER A 39 -5.78 6.38 -2.34
CA SER A 39 -6.53 5.73 -1.26
C SER A 39 -5.93 6.06 0.09
N MET A 40 -6.79 6.16 1.11
CA MET A 40 -6.39 6.25 2.50
C MET A 40 -6.54 4.89 3.16
N THR A 41 -5.57 4.49 3.98
CA THR A 41 -5.66 3.26 4.76
C THR A 41 -5.68 3.55 6.24
N VAL A 42 -6.64 2.95 6.94
CA VAL A 42 -6.73 2.94 8.41
C VAL A 42 -6.16 1.65 9.00
N ALA A 43 -5.96 0.63 8.15
CA ALA A 43 -5.39 -0.64 8.56
C ALA A 43 -3.89 -0.47 8.85
N GLY A 44 -3.40 -1.25 9.81
CA GLY A 44 -1.97 -1.34 10.05
C GLY A 44 -1.29 -2.08 8.90
N HIS A 45 -0.24 -1.47 8.35
CA HIS A 45 0.68 -2.10 7.40
C HIS A 45 2.10 -1.89 7.89
N ASP A 46 3.00 -2.85 7.67
CA ASP A 46 4.40 -2.72 8.08
C ASP A 46 5.07 -1.47 7.49
N ALA A 47 4.69 -1.12 6.25
CA ALA A 47 5.15 0.09 5.57
C ALA A 47 4.86 1.38 6.37
N ILE A 48 3.75 1.45 7.12
CA ILE A 48 3.42 2.64 7.92
C ILE A 48 4.47 2.84 9.02
N SER A 49 4.93 1.76 9.66
CA SER A 49 5.99 1.82 10.67
C SER A 49 7.33 2.20 10.05
N MET A 50 7.60 1.75 8.81
CA MET A 50 8.83 2.06 8.07
C MET A 50 8.88 3.49 7.51
N ASN A 51 7.72 4.11 7.26
CA ASN A 51 7.59 5.44 6.64
C ASN A 51 8.35 6.56 7.39
N ARG A 52 8.71 6.34 8.66
CA ARG A 52 9.51 7.30 9.44
C ARG A 52 10.97 7.39 8.97
N HIS A 53 11.47 6.33 8.35
CA HIS A 53 12.89 6.17 8.06
C HIS A 53 13.18 5.98 6.58
N TYR A 54 12.19 5.53 5.80
CA TYR A 54 12.36 5.22 4.39
C TYR A 54 11.19 5.75 3.57
N PRO A 55 11.43 6.20 2.33
CA PRO A 55 10.38 6.39 1.34
C PRO A 55 9.56 5.10 1.16
N VAL A 56 8.24 5.17 1.37
CA VAL A 56 7.34 4.02 1.18
C VAL A 56 6.15 4.40 0.33
N CYS A 57 5.53 3.40 -0.29
CA CYS A 57 4.26 3.49 -0.98
C CYS A 57 3.50 2.17 -0.80
N LEU A 58 2.19 2.25 -0.70
CA LEU A 58 1.29 1.10 -0.67
C LEU A 58 0.53 1.06 -1.99
N LEU A 59 0.52 -0.11 -2.64
CA LEU A 59 -0.29 -0.38 -3.82
C LEU A 59 -1.46 -1.27 -3.41
N PHE A 60 -2.68 -0.78 -3.56
CA PHE A 60 -3.89 -1.55 -3.28
C PHE A 60 -4.47 -2.13 -4.56
N ILE A 61 -5.00 -3.34 -4.46
CA ILE A 61 -5.85 -3.97 -5.46
C ILE A 61 -7.25 -4.20 -4.88
N PRO A 62 -8.30 -4.27 -5.72
CA PRO A 62 -9.66 -4.46 -5.23
C PRO A 62 -9.83 -5.79 -4.50
N SER A 63 -10.45 -5.77 -3.32
CA SER A 63 -11.02 -6.96 -2.68
C SER A 63 -12.54 -6.95 -2.86
N SER A 64 -13.14 -8.11 -3.10
CA SER A 64 -14.57 -8.25 -3.37
C SER A 64 -15.39 -7.77 -2.18
N ASN A 65 -16.29 -6.81 -2.42
CA ASN A 65 -17.10 -6.14 -1.41
C ASN A 65 -16.30 -5.50 -0.26
N GLY A 66 -14.98 -5.29 -0.42
CA GLY A 66 -14.12 -4.75 0.63
C GLY A 66 -14.00 -5.65 1.88
N VAL A 67 -14.36 -6.93 1.77
CA VAL A 67 -14.27 -7.88 2.88
C VAL A 67 -12.80 -8.22 3.15
N SER A 68 -12.41 -8.21 4.43
CA SER A 68 -11.10 -8.65 4.91
C SER A 68 -11.19 -9.24 6.32
N HIS A 69 -10.19 -10.02 6.74
CA HIS A 69 -10.19 -10.77 8.01
C HIS A 69 -11.40 -11.70 8.16
N ASN A 70 -11.84 -12.28 7.04
CA ASN A 70 -13.01 -13.14 6.95
C ASN A 70 -12.76 -14.23 5.91
N GLU A 71 -13.32 -15.42 6.09
CA GLU A 71 -13.12 -16.55 5.17
C GLU A 71 -13.68 -16.29 3.75
N ALA A 72 -14.57 -15.31 3.60
CA ALA A 72 -15.09 -14.85 2.31
C ALA A 72 -14.24 -13.74 1.65
N GLU A 73 -13.12 -13.34 2.26
CA GLU A 73 -12.16 -12.42 1.66
C GLU A 73 -11.65 -12.98 0.32
N TYR A 74 -11.82 -12.20 -0.75
CA TYR A 74 -11.52 -12.68 -2.10
C TYR A 74 -11.12 -11.54 -3.03
N THR A 75 -9.97 -11.69 -3.66
CA THR A 75 -9.51 -10.84 -4.76
C THR A 75 -9.50 -11.68 -6.03
N ASN A 76 -10.04 -11.15 -7.13
CA ASN A 76 -10.06 -11.91 -8.37
C ASN A 76 -8.65 -12.02 -8.98
N ASP A 77 -8.44 -13.09 -9.74
CA ASP A 77 -7.17 -13.40 -10.40
C ASP A 77 -6.62 -12.27 -11.26
N GLN A 78 -7.49 -11.54 -11.97
CA GLN A 78 -7.07 -10.48 -12.87
C GLN A 78 -6.50 -9.29 -12.09
N ASP A 79 -7.14 -8.93 -10.97
CA ASP A 79 -6.68 -7.88 -10.07
C ASP A 79 -5.38 -8.26 -9.37
N MET A 80 -5.22 -9.53 -8.96
CA MET A 80 -3.94 -10.02 -8.43
C MET A 80 -2.83 -9.92 -9.48
N ARG A 81 -3.08 -10.33 -10.73
CA ARG A 81 -2.11 -10.22 -11.82
C ARG A 81 -1.79 -8.76 -12.16
N ASN A 82 -2.79 -7.88 -12.15
CA ASN A 82 -2.61 -6.45 -12.36
C ASN A 82 -1.74 -5.85 -11.23
N GLY A 83 -2.01 -6.20 -9.97
CA GLY A 83 -1.19 -5.82 -8.82
C GLY A 83 0.26 -6.28 -8.93
N LEU A 84 0.50 -7.53 -9.39
CA LEU A 84 1.85 -8.03 -9.61
C LEU A 84 2.58 -7.26 -10.72
N ARG A 85 1.90 -7.00 -11.85
CA ARG A 85 2.46 -6.19 -12.95
C ARG A 85 2.80 -4.78 -12.48
N MET A 86 1.92 -4.19 -11.68
CA MET A 86 2.08 -2.87 -11.07
C MET A 86 3.31 -2.81 -10.17
N LEU A 87 3.42 -3.75 -9.22
CA LEU A 87 4.55 -3.85 -8.30
C LEU A 87 5.86 -4.05 -9.06
N THR A 88 5.87 -4.95 -10.04
CA THR A 88 7.05 -5.23 -10.87
C THR A 88 7.50 -3.99 -11.64
N GLY A 89 6.56 -3.28 -12.28
CA GLY A 89 6.84 -2.08 -13.05
C GLY A 89 7.35 -0.92 -12.18
N LEU A 90 6.76 -0.74 -10.99
CA LEU A 90 7.19 0.27 -10.03
C LEU A 90 8.60 -0.01 -9.53
N LEU A 91 8.87 -1.24 -9.06
CA LEU A 91 10.20 -1.61 -8.56
C LEU A 91 11.27 -1.51 -9.65
N TYR A 92 10.97 -1.94 -10.87
CA TYR A 92 11.91 -1.82 -11.99
C TYR A 92 12.31 -0.36 -12.22
N ARG A 93 11.34 0.57 -12.29
CA ARG A 93 11.64 1.99 -12.52
C ARG A 93 12.30 2.64 -11.31
N ALA A 94 11.89 2.29 -10.09
CA ALA A 94 12.51 2.78 -8.86
C ALA A 94 14.00 2.41 -8.77
N CYS A 95 14.36 1.21 -9.21
CA CYS A 95 15.74 0.73 -9.15
C CYS A 95 16.60 1.15 -10.35
N THR A 96 15.99 1.51 -11.49
CA THR A 96 16.73 1.82 -12.73
C THR A 96 16.74 3.32 -13.08
N SER A 97 15.83 4.11 -12.51
CA SER A 97 15.80 5.55 -12.72
C SER A 97 16.85 6.25 -11.85
N SER A 98 17.46 7.31 -12.38
CA SER A 98 18.30 8.23 -11.58
C SER A 98 17.49 9.17 -10.69
N ALA A 99 16.14 9.08 -10.72
CA ALA A 99 15.27 9.80 -9.81
C ALA A 99 15.59 9.38 -8.37
N SER A 100 15.92 10.35 -7.52
CA SER A 100 16.25 10.10 -6.12
C SER A 100 14.97 9.77 -5.34
N PHE A 101 14.63 8.48 -5.26
CA PHE A 101 13.73 7.95 -4.23
C PHE A 101 14.52 7.62 -2.95
N ARG A 102 15.49 8.48 -2.61
CA ARG A 102 16.39 8.36 -1.45
C ARG A 102 15.90 9.22 -0.30
#